data_AF-A0A259C8Q4-F1
#
_entry.id   AF-A0A259C8Q4-F1
#
_cell.length_a   1.000
_cell.length_b   1.000
_cell.length_c   1.000
_cell.angle_alpha   90.00
_cell.angle_beta   90.00
_cell.angle_gamma   90.00
#
_symmetry.space_group_name_H-M   'P 1'
#
loop_
_entity.id
_entity.type
_entity.pdbx_description
1 polymer ?
#
loop_
_entity_poly.entity_id
_entity_poly.type
_entity_poly.pdbx_seq_one_letter_code
_entity_poly.pdbx_strand_id
1 'polypeptide(L)'
;LPKNDASTKALVELCQNVNDIDAQNFCFGFGEGVYQSYLANRNPKMKPSICFSPDSGTREGILQEFLSWNQRNPQFNQERAAKTLVRFFEAQYPCK
;
A
#
# COMPACT_ATOMS: atom_id res chain seq x y z
N LEU A 1 -20.78 -1.42 0.05
CA LEU A 1 -19.98 -0.20 -0.19
C LEU A 1 -20.32 0.36 -1.56
N PRO A 2 -20.34 1.69 -1.74
CA PRO A 2 -20.57 2.30 -3.05
C PRO A 2 -19.48 1.87 -4.06
N LYS A 3 -19.84 1.80 -5.34
CA LYS A 3 -18.93 1.40 -6.43
C LYS A 3 -18.03 2.58 -6.81
N ASN A 4 -17.13 2.93 -5.90
CA ASN A 4 -16.15 3.99 -6.12
C ASN A 4 -14.96 3.48 -6.94
N ASP A 5 -14.23 4.39 -7.57
CA ASP A 5 -12.96 4.07 -8.20
C ASP A 5 -11.96 3.61 -7.12
N ALA A 6 -11.62 2.33 -7.14
CA ALA A 6 -10.64 1.73 -6.24
C ALA A 6 -9.36 1.34 -7.01
N SER A 7 -9.10 2.02 -8.13
CA SER A 7 -7.88 1.88 -8.90
C SER A 7 -6.68 2.44 -8.13
N THR A 8 -5.50 1.95 -8.49
CA THR A 8 -4.23 2.46 -7.98
C THR A 8 -4.06 3.93 -8.36
N LYS A 9 -4.48 4.32 -9.57
CA LYS A 9 -4.45 5.71 -10.02
C LYS A 9 -5.24 6.62 -9.08
N ALA A 10 -6.48 6.27 -8.75
CA ALA A 10 -7.31 7.05 -7.84
C ALA A 10 -6.69 7.16 -6.44
N LEU A 11 -6.10 6.07 -5.92
CA LEU A 11 -5.40 6.11 -4.64
C LEU A 11 -4.20 7.08 -4.69
N VAL A 12 -3.37 6.99 -5.73
CA VAL A 12 -2.18 7.85 -5.88
C VAL A 12 -2.58 9.32 -6.02
N GLU A 13 -3.62 9.62 -6.80
CA GLU A 13 -4.14 10.98 -6.97
C GLU A 13 -4.65 11.59 -5.66
N LEU A 14 -5.26 10.77 -4.80
CA LEU A 14 -5.69 11.17 -3.46
C LEU A 14 -4.48 11.37 -2.53
N CYS A 15 -3.58 10.38 -2.45
CA CYS A 15 -2.53 10.33 -1.45
C CYS A 15 -1.35 11.28 -1.72
N GLN A 16 -1.19 11.77 -2.95
CA GLN A 16 -0.14 12.74 -3.28
C GLN A 16 -0.40 14.14 -2.68
N ASN A 17 -1.62 14.45 -2.27
CA ASN A 17 -1.93 15.72 -1.63
C ASN A 17 -1.58 15.68 -0.14
N VAL A 18 -0.32 16.02 0.17
CA VAL A 18 0.21 15.98 1.55
C VAL A 18 -0.43 17.01 2.50
N ASN A 19 -1.10 18.04 1.96
CA ASN A 19 -1.76 19.07 2.76
C ASN A 19 -3.20 18.70 3.14
N ASP A 20 -3.76 17.65 2.53
CA ASP A 20 -5.09 17.13 2.84
C ASP A 20 -4.98 16.05 3.93
N ILE A 21 -5.19 16.45 5.17
CA ILE A 21 -5.04 15.57 6.35
C ILE A 21 -6.01 14.40 6.30
N ASP A 22 -7.23 14.60 5.79
CA ASP A 22 -8.24 13.54 5.70
C ASP A 22 -7.84 12.51 4.64
N ALA A 23 -7.34 12.98 3.49
CA ALA A 23 -6.76 12.10 2.47
C ALA A 23 -5.56 11.32 3.01
N GLN A 24 -4.63 11.98 3.72
CA GLN A 24 -3.48 11.29 4.32
C GLN A 24 -3.91 10.21 5.32
N ASN A 25 -4.84 10.53 6.23
CA ASN A 25 -5.36 9.57 7.21
C ASN A 25 -6.06 8.39 6.53
N PHE A 26 -6.83 8.64 5.46
CA PHE A 26 -7.41 7.58 4.65
C PHE A 26 -6.32 6.68 4.05
N CYS A 27 -5.28 7.26 3.45
CA CYS A 27 -4.18 6.51 2.83
C CYS A 27 -3.41 5.65 3.83
N PHE A 28 -3.13 6.18 5.03
CA PHE A 28 -2.50 5.41 6.10
C PHE A 28 -3.37 4.23 6.54
N GLY A 29 -4.66 4.50 6.83
CA GLY A 29 -5.60 3.47 7.26
C GLY A 29 -5.85 2.41 6.18
N PHE A 30 -5.92 2.82 4.91
CA PHE A 30 -6.08 1.90 3.80
C PHE A 30 -4.84 1.01 3.62
N GLY A 31 -3.63 1.57 3.70
CA GLY A 31 -2.38 0.80 3.66
C GLY A 31 -2.29 -0.24 4.78
N GLU A 32 -2.56 0.19 6.03
CA GLU A 32 -2.62 -0.69 7.20
C GLU A 32 -3.66 -1.80 6.99
N GLY A 33 -4.88 -1.45 6.56
CA GLY A 33 -5.95 -2.41 6.30
C GLY A 33 -5.60 -3.45 5.23
N VAL A 34 -4.88 -3.04 4.18
CA VAL A 34 -4.38 -3.97 3.15
C VAL A 34 -3.34 -4.93 3.73
N TYR A 35 -2.40 -4.44 4.54
CA TYR A 35 -1.40 -5.29 5.17
C TYR A 35 -2.02 -6.26 6.19
N GLN A 36 -2.92 -5.79 7.04
CA GLN A 36 -3.69 -6.65 7.96
C GLN A 36 -4.50 -7.71 7.21
N SER A 37 -5.12 -7.35 6.07
CA SER A 37 -5.82 -8.30 5.21
C SER A 37 -4.88 -9.35 4.62
N TYR A 38 -3.67 -8.97 4.21
CA TYR A 38 -2.63 -9.92 3.81
C TYR A 38 -2.30 -10.90 4.93
N LEU A 39 -2.06 -10.41 6.16
CA LEU A 39 -1.76 -11.25 7.32
C LEU A 39 -2.91 -12.21 7.67
N ALA A 40 -4.15 -11.75 7.53
CA ALA A 40 -5.34 -12.57 7.81
C ALA A 40 -5.59 -13.67 6.77
N ASN A 41 -5.16 -13.47 5.52
CA ASN A 41 -5.44 -14.40 4.41
C ASN A 41 -4.22 -15.24 3.98
N ARG A 42 -3.02 -14.97 4.50
CA ARG A 42 -1.82 -15.76 4.14
C ARG A 42 -1.93 -17.19 4.63
N ASN A 43 -1.31 -18.12 3.91
CA ASN A 43 -1.17 -19.50 4.37
C ASN A 43 -0.20 -19.56 5.56
N PRO A 44 -0.63 -19.99 6.76
CA PRO A 44 0.23 -20.02 7.95
C PRO A 44 1.39 -21.03 7.83
N LYS A 45 1.31 -22.00 6.90
CA LYS A 45 2.37 -23.00 6.66
C LYS A 45 3.46 -22.49 5.72
N MET A 46 3.25 -21.37 5.03
CA MET A 46 4.26 -20.80 4.15
C MET A 46 5.00 -19.65 4.83
N LYS A 47 6.27 -19.46 4.47
CA LYS A 47 7.01 -18.27 4.88
C LYS A 47 6.29 -17.02 4.37
N PRO A 48 6.14 -15.95 5.18
CA PRO A 48 5.60 -14.70 4.70
C PRO A 48 6.48 -14.14 3.57
N SER A 49 5.85 -13.48 2.60
CA SER A 49 6.52 -12.70 1.55
C SER A 49 6.81 -11.27 1.98
N ILE A 50 6.04 -10.72 2.93
CA ILE A 50 6.17 -9.35 3.45
C ILE A 50 6.58 -9.40 4.92
N CYS A 51 7.65 -8.67 5.27
CA CYS A 51 8.14 -8.53 6.64
C CYS A 51 8.43 -7.06 6.97
N PHE A 52 7.52 -6.44 7.73
CA PHE A 52 7.82 -5.17 8.40
C PHE A 52 8.62 -5.41 9.69
N SER A 53 9.55 -4.51 9.98
CA SER A 53 10.35 -4.45 11.20
C SER A 53 10.16 -3.09 11.89
N PRO A 54 10.54 -2.94 13.16
CA PRO A 54 10.50 -1.64 13.84
C PRO A 54 11.25 -0.53 13.09
N ASP A 55 12.26 -0.90 12.29
CA ASP A 55 13.09 0.02 11.51
C ASP A 55 12.55 0.27 10.08
N SER A 56 11.37 -0.27 9.72
CA SER A 56 10.80 -0.15 8.38
C SER A 56 10.23 1.24 8.04
N GLY A 57 10.41 2.22 8.92
CA GLY A 57 10.01 3.61 8.71
C GLY A 57 8.64 3.95 9.32
N THR A 58 8.22 5.20 9.11
CA THR A 58 6.91 5.69 9.56
C THR A 58 5.85 5.45 8.48
N ARG A 59 4.56 5.50 8.85
CA ARG A 59 3.44 5.41 7.88
C ARG A 59 3.53 6.49 6.79
N GLU A 60 4.02 7.68 7.14
CA GLU A 60 4.27 8.78 6.19
C GLU A 60 5.39 8.40 5.22
N GLY A 61 6.51 7.85 5.73
CA GLY A 61 7.63 7.38 4.91
C GLY A 61 7.21 6.28 3.93
N ILE A 62 6.50 5.26 4.42
CA ILE A 62 5.99 4.15 3.61
C ILE A 62 5.04 4.66 2.52
N LEU A 63 4.18 5.65 2.82
CA LEU A 63 3.29 6.24 1.81
C LEU A 63 4.09 6.98 0.73
N GLN A 64 5.11 7.76 1.11
CA GLN A 64 5.98 8.45 0.14
C GLN A 64 6.78 7.47 -0.73
N GLU A 65 7.25 6.37 -0.14
CA GLU A 65 7.89 5.27 -0.86
C GLU A 65 6.94 4.62 -1.86
N PHE A 66 5.68 4.36 -1.47
CA PHE A 66 4.65 3.83 -2.36
C PHE A 66 4.39 4.77 -3.55
N LEU A 67 4.20 6.06 -3.30
CA LEU A 67 3.98 7.06 -4.36
C LEU A 67 5.17 7.09 -5.34
N SER A 68 6.39 7.11 -4.81
CA SER A 68 7.63 7.11 -5.61
C SER A 68 7.85 5.79 -6.36
N TRP A 69 7.45 4.66 -5.78
CA TRP A 69 7.48 3.36 -6.42
C TRP A 69 6.45 3.28 -7.55
N ASN A 70 5.24 3.81 -7.36
CA ASN A 70 4.19 3.78 -8.37
C ASN A 70 4.55 4.62 -9.60
N GLN A 71 5.24 5.75 -9.44
CA GLN A 71 5.76 6.54 -10.57
C GLN A 71 6.66 5.72 -11.51
N ARG A 72 7.43 4.77 -10.94
CA ARG A 72 8.29 3.85 -11.69
C ARG A 72 7.56 2.60 -12.18
N ASN A 73 6.32 2.38 -11.74
CA ASN A 73 5.50 1.22 -12.06
C ASN A 73 4.08 1.61 -12.55
N PRO A 74 3.95 2.53 -13.53
CA PRO A 74 2.65 3.06 -13.95
C PRO A 74 1.74 2.00 -14.59
N GLN A 75 2.26 0.85 -15.00
CA GLN A 75 1.49 -0.27 -15.53
C GLN A 75 0.44 -0.81 -14.53
N PHE A 76 0.61 -0.57 -13.23
CA PHE A 76 -0.35 -1.01 -12.20
C PHE A 76 -1.46 0.00 -11.91
N ASN A 77 -1.46 1.17 -12.56
CA ASN A 77 -2.42 2.25 -12.29
C ASN A 77 -3.90 1.83 -12.45
N GLN A 78 -4.18 0.89 -13.38
CA GLN A 78 -5.54 0.38 -13.63
C GLN A 78 -5.90 -0.81 -12.73
N GLU A 79 -4.96 -1.35 -11.95
CA GLU A 79 -5.24 -2.42 -11.00
C GLU A 79 -5.91 -1.87 -9.74
N ARG A 80 -6.57 -2.77 -8.98
CA ARG A 80 -7.10 -2.45 -7.65
C ARG A 80 -5.96 -1.99 -6.74
N ALA A 81 -6.14 -0.86 -6.06
CA ALA A 81 -5.12 -0.26 -5.22
C ALA A 81 -4.57 -1.23 -4.15
N ALA A 82 -5.45 -2.02 -3.52
CA ALA A 82 -5.06 -3.03 -2.54
C ALA A 82 -4.10 -4.09 -3.12
N LYS A 83 -4.32 -4.54 -4.36
CA LYS A 83 -3.44 -5.50 -5.03
C LYS A 83 -2.06 -4.89 -5.30
N THR A 84 -2.04 -3.65 -5.75
CA THR A 84 -0.78 -2.94 -6.02
C THR A 84 -0.01 -2.65 -4.74
N LEU A 85 -0.69 -2.32 -3.64
CA LEU A 85 -0.05 -2.14 -2.34
C LEU A 85 0.61 -3.43 -1.83
N VAL A 86 -0.06 -4.58 -1.93
CA VAL A 86 0.58 -5.88 -1.60
C VAL A 86 1.83 -6.09 -2.45
N ARG A 87 1.74 -5.84 -3.76
CA ARG A 87 2.89 -5.96 -4.67
C ARG A 87 4.05 -5.02 -4.28
N PHE A 88 3.72 -3.78 -3.91
CA PHE A 88 4.70 -2.81 -3.40
C PHE A 88 5.37 -3.33 -2.13
N PHE A 89 4.59 -3.83 -1.17
CA PHE A 89 5.11 -4.36 0.09
C PHE A 89 6.02 -5.58 -0.13
N GLU A 90 5.67 -6.48 -1.03
CA GLU A 90 6.51 -7.63 -1.40
C GLU A 90 7.84 -7.19 -2.04
N ALA A 91 7.81 -6.10 -2.82
CA ALA A 91 9.01 -5.58 -3.49
C ALA A 91 9.93 -4.78 -2.56
N GLN A 92 9.38 -4.00 -1.63
CA GLN A 92 10.17 -3.12 -0.75
C GLN A 92 10.51 -3.73 0.61
N TYR A 93 9.66 -4.61 1.14
CA TYR A 93 9.82 -5.21 2.47
C TYR A 93 9.83 -6.75 2.41
N PRO A 94 10.70 -7.38 1.59
CA PRO A 94 10.78 -8.83 1.52
C PRO A 94 11.31 -9.41 2.84
N CYS A 95 10.76 -10.54 3.24
CA CYS A 95 11.36 -11.35 4.30
C CYS A 95 12.72 -11.92 3.83
N LYS A 96 13.75 -11.85 4.69
CA LYS A 96 15.06 -12.46 4.46
C LYS A 96 15.09 -13.91 4.94
#